data_AF-A0A2H3DXZ5-F1
#
_entry.id   AF-A0A2H3DXZ5-F1
#
_cell.length_a   1.000
_cell.length_b   1.000
_cell.length_c   1.000
_cell.angle_alpha   90.00
_cell.angle_beta   90.00
_cell.angle_gamma   90.00
#
_symmetry.space_group_name_H-M   'P 1'
#
loop_
_entity.id
_entity.type
_entity.pdbx_description
1 polymer ?
#
loop_
_entity_poly.entity_id
_entity_poly.type
_entity_poly.pdbx_seq_one_letter_code
_entity_poly.pdbx_strand_id
1 'polypeptide(L)' 'LSLRAAAKQYNVSYSTLTARWNGWKTRTESHAEQQKLTRPQEKVLTDWIKVLGKRGIPLSLEMVAERASHIV' A
#
# COMPACT_ATOMS: atom_id res chain seq x y z
N LEU A 1 9.21 27.72 -7.39
CA LEU A 1 9.98 26.53 -7.84
C LEU A 1 9.33 25.99 -9.10
N SER A 2 10.09 25.75 -10.17
CA SER A 2 9.56 25.06 -11.37
C SER A 2 9.53 23.54 -11.16
N LEU A 3 8.67 22.82 -11.87
CA LEU A 3 8.63 21.35 -11.83
C LEU A 3 10.00 20.73 -12.16
N ARG A 4 10.79 21.35 -13.06
CA ARG A 4 12.15 20.91 -13.39
C ARG A 4 13.11 21.07 -12.21
N ALA A 5 13.05 22.21 -11.51
CA ALA A 5 13.87 22.46 -10.32
C ALA A 5 13.52 21.48 -9.19
N ALA A 6 12.22 21.24 -8.96
CA ALA A 6 11.76 20.26 -7.99
C ALA A 6 12.18 18.83 -8.37
N ALA A 7 12.06 18.42 -9.63
CA ALA A 7 12.50 17.11 -10.10
C ALA A 7 13.99 16.86 -9.83
N LYS A 8 14.83 17.88 -10.09
CA LYS A 8 16.27 17.82 -9.77
C LYS A 8 16.54 17.76 -8.26
N GLN A 9 15.84 18.57 -7.47
CA GLN A 9 15.99 18.60 -6.01
C GLN A 9 15.65 17.26 -5.35
N TYR A 10 14.57 16.61 -5.80
CA TYR A 10 14.12 15.32 -5.27
C TYR A 10 14.74 14.11 -6.00
N ASN A 11 15.64 14.34 -6.97
CA ASN A 11 16.24 13.31 -7.82
C ASN A 11 15.20 12.34 -8.44
N VAL A 12 14.07 12.90 -8.91
CA VAL A 12 13.01 12.15 -9.59
C VAL A 12 12.94 12.57 -11.04
N SER A 13 12.52 11.66 -11.93
CA SER A 13 12.29 12.01 -13.33
C SER A 13 11.26 13.14 -13.45
N TYR A 14 11.56 14.11 -14.31
CA TYR A 14 10.62 15.19 -14.64
C TYR A 14 9.28 14.67 -15.17
N SER A 15 9.29 13.61 -15.98
CA SER A 15 8.05 13.00 -16.50
C SER A 15 7.22 12.40 -15.38
N THR A 16 7.85 11.73 -14.41
CA THR A 16 7.19 11.16 -13.24
C THR A 16 6.59 12.25 -12.36
N LEU A 17 7.33 13.33 -12.11
CA LEU A 17 6.82 14.44 -11.29
C LEU A 17 5.67 15.15 -11.99
N THR A 18 5.75 15.37 -13.30
CA THR A 18 4.69 15.99 -14.09
C THR A 18 3.43 15.13 -14.13
N ALA A 19 3.57 13.81 -14.31
CA ALA A 19 2.44 12.89 -14.28
C ALA A 19 1.71 12.94 -12.92
N ARG A 20 2.47 12.88 -11.81
CA ARG A 20 1.91 13.01 -10.46
C ARG A 20 1.25 14.37 -10.23
N TRP A 21 1.87 15.45 -10.71
CA TRP A 21 1.31 16.80 -10.64
C TRP A 21 -0.03 16.91 -11.39
N ASN A 22 -0.15 16.23 -12.53
CA ASN A 22 -1.38 16.15 -13.32
C ASN A 22 -2.41 15.15 -12.76
N GLY A 23 -2.24 14.68 -11.52
CA GLY A 23 -3.20 13.82 -10.83
C GLY A 23 -3.10 12.34 -11.17
N TRP A 24 -2.00 11.88 -11.80
CA TRP A 24 -1.80 10.44 -11.99
C TRP A 24 -1.63 9.76 -10.63
N LYS A 25 -2.55 8.84 -10.34
CA LYS A 25 -2.52 7.99 -9.16
C LYS A 25 -1.26 7.11 -9.18
N THR A 26 -0.69 6.87 -8.01
CA THR A 26 0.35 5.84 -7.86
C THR A 26 -0.22 4.46 -8.17
N ARG A 27 0.62 3.49 -8.57
CA ARG A 27 0.16 2.10 -8.79
C ARG A 27 -0.64 1.57 -7.61
N THR A 28 -0.20 1.87 -6.39
CA THR A 28 -0.87 1.49 -5.14
C THR A 28 -2.21 2.17 -4.89
N GLU A 29 -2.46 3.35 -5.47
CA GLU A 29 -3.75 4.04 -5.38
C GLU A 29 -4.68 3.61 -6.52
N SER A 30 -4.13 3.42 -7.73
CA SER A 30 -4.90 2.99 -8.90
C SER A 30 -5.57 1.62 -8.71
N HIS A 31 -4.94 0.72 -7.95
CA HIS A 31 -5.51 -0.61 -7.66
C HIS A 31 -6.28 -0.67 -6.33
N ALA A 32 -6.36 0.41 -5.56
CA ALA A 32 -7.02 0.38 -4.25
C ALA A 32 -8.50 -0.01 -4.37
N GLU A 33 -9.18 0.45 -5.43
CA GLU A 33 -10.59 0.14 -5.71
C GLU A 33 -10.81 -1.32 -6.18
N GLN A 34 -9.76 -2.02 -6.59
CA GLN A 34 -9.81 -3.43 -7.00
C GLN A 34 -9.50 -4.40 -5.86
N GLN A 35 -9.02 -3.90 -4.72
CA GLN A 35 -8.73 -4.74 -3.55
C GLN A 35 -10.02 -5.04 -2.77
N LYS A 36 -10.10 -6.24 -2.21
CA LYS A 36 -11.22 -6.63 -1.33
C LYS A 36 -11.18 -5.95 0.03
N LEU A 37 -9.98 -5.57 0.47
CA LEU A 37 -9.74 -4.89 1.73
C LEU A 37 -9.25 -3.46 1.44
N THR A 38 -9.74 -2.51 2.23
CA THR A 38 -9.20 -1.15 2.25
C THR A 38 -7.82 -1.15 2.92
N ARG A 39 -7.00 -0.13 2.65
CA ARG A 39 -5.68 0.01 3.29
C ARG A 39 -5.71 -0.07 4.83
N PRO A 40 -6.68 0.54 5.54
CA PRO A 40 -6.81 0.37 6.99
C PRO A 40 -7.10 -1.08 7.40
N GLN A 41 -7.94 -1.79 6.65
CA GLN A 41 -8.27 -3.19 6.93
C GLN A 41 -7.07 -4.11 6.70
N GLU A 42 -6.34 -3.93 5.59
CA GLU A 42 -5.08 -4.63 5.33
C GLU A 42 -4.04 -4.38 6.43
N LYS A 43 -3.99 -3.15 6.96
CA LYS A 43 -3.10 -2.81 8.07
C LYS A 43 -3.43 -3.60 9.33
N VAL A 44 -4.70 -3.69 9.70
CA VAL A 44 -5.14 -4.51 10.85
C VAL A 44 -4.75 -5.98 10.67
N LEU A 45 -4.97 -6.53 9.47
CA LEU A 45 -4.57 -7.91 9.16
C LEU A 45 -3.06 -8.11 9.25
N THR A 46 -2.29 -7.18 8.68
CA THR A 46 -0.82 -7.22 8.69
C THR A 46 -0.26 -7.13 10.11
N ASP A 47 -0.82 -6.26 10.94
CA ASP A 47 -0.36 -6.11 12.33
C ASP A 47 -0.66 -7.38 13.15
N TRP A 48 -1.81 -8.03 12.91
CA TRP A 48 -2.12 -9.34 13.50
C TRP A 48 -1.15 -10.44 13.03
N ILE A 49 -0.85 -10.53 11.73
CA ILE A 49 0.14 -11.47 11.18
C ILE A 49 1.50 -11.28 11.85
N LYS A 50 1.96 -10.03 11.98
CA LYS A 50 3.24 -9.71 12.64
C LYS A 50 3.26 -10.14 14.10
N VAL A 51 2.16 -9.97 14.83
CA VAL A 51 2.06 -10.42 16.23
C VAL A 51 2.20 -11.94 16.33
N LEU A 52 1.55 -12.69 15.43
CA LEU A 52 1.64 -14.15 15.41
C LEU A 52 3.03 -14.63 14.99
N GLY A 53 3.66 -13.99 14.00
CA GLY A 53 5.03 -14.27 13.61
C GLY A 53 6.03 -14.03 14.75
N LYS A 54 5.87 -12.94 15.51
CA LYS A 54 6.68 -12.67 16.71
C LYS A 54 6.50 -13.73 17.80
N ARG A 55 5.34 -14.39 17.86
CA ARG A 55 5.06 -15.48 18.80
C ARG A 55 5.52 -16.85 18.28
N GLY A 56 6.06 -16.92 17.07
CA GLY A 56 6.46 -18.18 16.44
C GLY A 56 5.29 -19.07 16.03
N ILE A 57 4.08 -18.50 15.90
CA ILE A 57 2.89 -19.27 15.50
C ILE A 57 2.91 -19.40 13.98
N PRO A 58 2.94 -20.64 13.43
CA PRO A 58 2.88 -20.84 12.00
C PRO A 58 1.52 -20.40 11.47
N LEU A 59 1.53 -19.66 10.36
CA LEU A 59 0.34 -19.14 9.70
C LEU A 59 0.10 -19.90 8.40
N SER A 60 -1.13 -20.38 8.20
CA SER A 60 -1.60 -20.88 6.89
C SER A 60 -2.33 -19.77 6.13
N LEU A 61 -2.42 -19.90 4.81
CA LEU A 61 -3.19 -18.97 3.98
C LEU A 61 -4.68 -18.98 4.32
N GLU A 62 -5.21 -20.15 4.72
CA GLU A 62 -6.60 -20.30 5.15
C GLU A 62 -6.89 -19.50 6.42
N MET A 63 -6.02 -19.59 7.42
CA MET A 63 -6.15 -18.84 8.67
C MET A 63 -6.08 -17.32 8.44
N VAL A 64 -5.24 -16.87 7.49
CA VAL A 64 -5.17 -15.46 7.09
C VAL A 64 -6.45 -15.03 6.37
N ALA A 65 -7.01 -15.86 5.49
CA ALA A 65 -8.25 -15.59 4.78
C ALA A 65 -9.45 -15.54 5.73
N GLU A 66 -9.53 -16.44 6.70
CA GLU A 66 -10.54 -16.45 7.77
C GLU A 66 -10.40 -15.18 8.63
N ARG A 67 -9.19 -14.80 9.02
CA ARG A 67 -9.00 -13.55 9.76
C ARG A 67 -9.44 -12.33 8.94
N ALA A 68 -9.16 -12.34 7.64
CA ALA A 68 -9.52 -11.25 6.74
C ALA A 68 -11.04 -11.09 6.60
N SER A 69 -11.81 -12.18 6.57
CA SER A 69 -13.28 -12.11 6.47
C SER A 69 -13.91 -11.47 7.71
N HIS A 70 -13.26 -11.55 8.88
CA HIS A 70 -13.72 -10.92 10.12
C HIS A 70 -13.34 -9.43 10.27
N ILE A 71 -12.63 -8.86 9.30
CA ILE A 71 -12.23 -7.43 9.29
C ILE A 71 -13.17 -6.59 8.41
N VAL A 72 -13.97 -7.23 7.54
CA VAL A 72 -14.89 -6.61 6.58
C VAL A 72 -16.10 -6.02 7.28
#